data_AF-A0A7X0D3T8-F1
#
_entry.id   AF-A0A7X0D3T8-F1
#
_cell.length_a   1.000
_cell.length_b   1.000
_cell.length_c   1.000
_cell.angle_alpha   90.00
_cell.angle_beta   90.00
_cell.angle_gamma   90.00
#
_symmetry.space_group_name_H-M   'P 1'
#
loop_
_entity.id
_entity.type
_entity.pdbx_description
1 polymer ?
#
loop_
_entity_poly.entity_id
_entity_poly.type
_entity_poly.pdbx_seq_one_letter_code
_entity_poly.pdbx_strand_id
1 'polypeptide(L)'
;MADQHTILVTGATGNVGREVVRGLLEPGAVGPGTTVRALVRGSDGADLPGGVEVVRGDLSDPESLRAALDGADDADGASVFLV
;
A
#
# COMPACT_ATOMS: atom_id res chain seq x y z
N MET A 1 15.82 11.25 -12.16
CA MET A 1 15.30 11.28 -10.78
C MET A 1 14.74 9.90 -10.54
N ALA A 2 15.07 9.23 -9.45
CA ALA A 2 14.55 7.88 -9.20
C ALA A 2 13.02 8.01 -9.11
N ASP A 3 12.28 7.29 -9.96
CA ASP A 3 10.82 7.29 -9.93
C ASP A 3 10.40 6.66 -8.59
N GLN A 4 10.00 7.51 -7.65
CA GLN A 4 9.59 7.08 -6.31
C GLN A 4 8.13 6.64 -6.38
N HIS A 5 7.92 5.37 -6.69
CA HIS A 5 6.59 4.79 -6.89
C HIS A 5 6.00 4.26 -5.57
N THR A 6 4.76 4.63 -5.24
CA THR A 6 4.05 4.02 -4.10
C THR A 6 2.99 3.03 -4.59
N ILE A 7 3.02 1.80 -4.08
CA ILE A 7 1.98 0.80 -4.30
C ILE A 7 1.06 0.79 -3.08
N LEU A 8 -0.18 1.20 -3.28
CA LEU A 8 -1.21 1.12 -2.23
C LEU A 8 -2.00 -0.18 -2.40
N VAL A 9 -1.92 -1.06 -1.39
CA VAL A 9 -2.71 -2.29 -1.29
C VAL A 9 -3.87 -2.06 -0.35
N THR A 10 -5.09 -2.10 -0.89
CA THR A 10 -6.32 -2.09 -0.10
C THR A 10 -6.73 -3.53 0.18
N GLY A 11 -7.20 -3.86 1.39
CA GLY A 11 -7.54 -5.24 1.73
C GLY A 11 -6.32 -6.12 2.03
N ALA A 12 -5.16 -5.51 2.30
CA ALA A 12 -3.90 -6.17 2.67
C ALA A 12 -4.01 -7.15 3.85
N THR A 13 -5.00 -6.96 4.72
CA THR A 13 -5.27 -7.81 5.89
C THR A 13 -6.10 -9.06 5.55
N GLY A 14 -6.70 -9.11 4.36
CA GLY A 14 -7.48 -10.26 3.88
C GLY A 14 -6.61 -11.41 3.40
N ASN A 15 -7.23 -12.58 3.16
CA ASN A 15 -6.53 -13.80 2.74
C ASN A 15 -5.69 -13.61 1.47
N VAL A 16 -6.22 -12.88 0.49
CA VAL A 16 -5.51 -12.64 -0.77
C VAL A 16 -4.54 -11.46 -0.65
N GLY A 17 -4.96 -10.36 -0.01
CA GLY A 17 -4.11 -9.17 0.16
C GLY A 17 -2.81 -9.46 0.90
N ARG A 18 -2.83 -10.38 1.87
CA ARG A 18 -1.62 -10.81 2.60
C ARG A 18 -0.58 -11.47 1.70
N GLU A 19 -1.02 -12.33 0.78
CA GLU A 19 -0.13 -12.99 -0.18
C GLU A 19 0.39 -12.00 -1.23
N VAL A 20 -0.43 -11.04 -1.66
CA VAL A 20 -0.01 -9.95 -2.56
C VAL A 20 1.08 -9.11 -1.91
N VAL A 21 0.86 -8.65 -0.67
CA VAL A 21 1.86 -7.90 0.09
C VAL A 21 3.15 -8.68 0.25
N ARG A 22 3.05 -9.97 0.60
CA ARG A 22 4.21 -10.85 0.72
C ARG A 22 4.99 -10.96 -0.58
N GLY A 23 4.30 -11.11 -1.72
CA GLY A 23 4.91 -11.13 -3.04
C GLY A 23 5.59 -9.82 -3.41
N LEU A 24 4.97 -8.68 -3.10
CA LEU A 24 5.55 -7.36 -3.37
C LEU A 24 6.81 -7.07 -2.53
N LEU A 25 6.93 -7.69 -1.36
CA LEU A 25 8.13 -7.60 -0.53
C LEU A 25 9.25 -8.56 -0.95
N GLU A 26 9.01 -9.48 -1.90
CA GLU A 26 10.05 -10.37 -2.37
C GLU A 26 11.18 -9.58 -3.07
N PRO A 27 12.45 -9.98 -2.88
CA PRO A 27 13.58 -9.32 -3.52
C PRO A 27 13.42 -9.29 -5.04
N GLY A 28 13.31 -8.10 -5.62
CA GLY A 28 13.14 -7.90 -7.07
C GLY A 28 11.70 -7.88 -7.58
N ALA A 29 10.70 -8.04 -6.71
CA ALA A 29 9.29 -7.90 -7.09
C ALA A 29 8.91 -6.44 -7.41
N VAL A 30 9.49 -5.51 -6.66
CA VAL A 30 9.34 -4.06 -6.88
C VAL A 30 10.68 -3.43 -7.26
N GLY A 31 10.62 -2.40 -8.10
CA GLY A 31 11.81 -1.68 -8.56
C GLY A 31 12.49 -0.88 -7.44
N PRO A 32 13.76 -0.47 -7.63
CA PRO A 32 14.39 0.47 -6.73
C PRO A 32 13.58 1.77 -6.69
N GLY A 33 13.31 2.28 -5.47
CA GLY A 33 12.48 3.47 -5.27
C GLY A 33 10.99 3.18 -5.09
N THR A 34 10.56 1.92 -5.08
CA THR A 34 9.17 1.56 -4.82
C THR A 34 8.87 1.29 -3.34
N THR A 35 7.84 1.93 -2.80
CA THR A 35 7.34 1.71 -1.43
C THR A 35 6.01 0.97 -1.45
N VAL A 36 5.85 -0.04 -0.60
CA VAL A 36 4.59 -0.78 -0.43
C VAL A 36 3.85 -0.24 0.78
N ARG A 37 2.61 0.21 0.56
CA ARG A 37 1.72 0.75 1.58
C ARG A 37 0.44 -0.05 1.63
N ALA A 38 -0.08 -0.32 2.83
CA ALA A 38 -1.31 -1.05 3.06
C ALA A 38 -2.35 -0.16 3.71
N LEU A 39 -3.52 -0.05 3.08
CA LEU A 39 -4.69 0.58 3.68
C LEU A 39 -5.41 -0.43 4.56
N VAL A 40 -5.50 -0.14 5.85
CA VAL A 40 -6.18 -0.99 6.82
C VAL A 40 -7.30 -0.24 7.53
N ARG A 41 -8.41 -0.95 7.76
CA ARG A 41 -9.49 -0.45 8.61
C ARG A 41 -9.15 -0.79 10.07
N GLY A 42 -9.13 0.21 10.95
CA GLY A 42 -8.97 0.00 12.39
C GLY A 42 -7.61 -0.59 12.83
N SER A 43 -7.64 -1.67 13.61
CA SER A 43 -6.46 -2.31 14.22
C SER A 43 -5.86 -3.45 13.39
N ASP A 44 -6.44 -3.78 12.24
CA ASP A 44 -6.15 -5.03 11.52
C ASP A 44 -4.77 -5.05 10.84
N GLY A 45 -4.08 -3.90 10.75
CA GLY A 45 -2.76 -3.82 10.13
C GLY A 45 -1.59 -4.34 10.96
N ALA A 46 -1.82 -4.77 12.20
CA ALA A 46 -0.77 -5.30 13.07
C ALA A 46 -0.14 -6.61 12.57
N ASP A 47 -0.87 -7.37 11.74
CA ASP A 47 -0.41 -8.66 11.21
C ASP A 47 0.35 -8.55 9.88
N LEU A 48 0.64 -7.34 9.39
CA LEU A 48 1.34 -7.18 8.12
C LEU A 48 2.85 -7.43 8.28
N PRO A 49 3.49 -8.04 7.25
CA PRO A 49 4.93 -8.30 7.28
C PRO A 49 5.75 -6.99 7.32
N GLY A 50 6.93 -7.06 7.93
CA GLY A 50 7.84 -5.92 8.04
C GLY A 50 8.31 -5.43 6.67
N GLY A 51 8.36 -4.10 6.49
CA GLY A 51 8.67 -3.46 5.20
C GLY A 51 7.47 -2.82 4.51
N VAL A 52 6.26 -2.95 5.08
CA VAL A 52 5.03 -2.31 4.59
C VAL A 52 4.68 -1.10 5.45
N GLU A 53 4.37 0.01 4.80
CA GLU A 53 3.77 1.15 5.48
C GLU A 53 2.29 0.90 5.74
N VAL A 54 1.89 0.85 7.01
CA VAL A 54 0.48 0.64 7.37
C VAL A 54 -0.19 2.00 7.55
N VAL A 55 -1.15 2.32 6.67
CA VAL A 55 -1.97 3.52 6.79
C VAL A 55 -3.39 3.15 7.15
N ARG A 56 -3.95 3.85 8.15
CA ARG A 56 -5.34 3.68 8.54
C ARG A 56 -6.21 4.55 7.67
N GLY A 57 -7.22 3.95 7.07
CA GLY A 57 -8.24 4.67 6.33
C GLY A 57 -9.37 3.75 5.90
N ASP A 58 -10.46 4.36 5.47
CA ASP A 58 -11.67 3.69 5.06
C ASP A 58 -11.98 4.06 3.61
N LEU A 59 -12.29 3.05 2.79
CA LEU A 59 -12.69 3.27 1.39
C LEU A 59 -14.02 4.03 1.26
N SER A 60 -14.82 4.07 2.31
CA SER A 60 -16.05 4.87 2.38
C SER A 60 -15.82 6.32 2.83
N ASP A 61 -14.63 6.64 3.33
CA ASP A 61 -14.24 7.99 3.76
C ASP A 61 -13.20 8.59 2.79
N PRO A 62 -13.62 9.48 1.88
CA PRO A 62 -12.74 10.06 0.87
C PRO A 62 -11.59 10.90 1.47
N GLU A 63 -11.74 11.47 2.67
CA GLU A 63 -10.63 12.20 3.32
C GLU A 63 -9.53 11.24 3.79
N SER A 64 -9.93 10.10 4.35
CA SER A 64 -8.99 9.05 4.75
C SER A 64 -8.29 8.39 3.55
N LEU A 65 -9.00 8.27 2.42
CA LEU A 65 -8.45 7.82 1.14
C LEU A 65 -7.41 8.80 0.60
N ARG A 66 -7.68 10.12 0.65
CA ARG A 66 -6.70 11.15 0.29
C ARG A 66 -5.46 11.08 1.15
N ALA A 67 -5.61 10.88 2.47
CA ALA A 67 -4.47 10.69 3.36
C ALA A 67 -3.68 9.40 3.07
N ALA A 68 -4.35 8.32 2.67
CA ALA A 68 -3.70 7.08 2.26
C ALA A 68 -2.94 7.21 0.94
N LEU A 69 -3.48 8.02 0.05
CA LEU A 69 -2.92 8.43 -1.23
C LEU A 69 -2.00 9.65 -1.11
N ASP A 70 -1.73 10.16 0.10
CA ASP A 70 -0.85 11.30 0.28
C ASP A 70 0.59 10.88 -0.01
N GLY A 71 1.22 11.53 -1.00
CA GLY A 71 2.45 11.08 -1.65
C GLY A 71 2.27 10.08 -2.81
N ALA A 72 1.02 9.84 -3.23
CA ALA A 72 0.65 9.02 -4.38
C ALA A 72 0.18 9.87 -5.59
N ASP A 73 -0.13 11.16 -5.39
CA ASP A 73 -0.42 12.18 -6.42
C ASP A 73 0.74 13.21 -6.41
N ASP A 74 1.26 13.77 -7.49
CA ASP A 74 0.94 13.85 -8.92
C ASP A 74 2.30 13.69 -9.64
N ALA A 75 2.34 13.00 -10.79
CA ALA A 75 3.50 12.85 -11.70
C ALA A 75 4.43 11.62 -11.55
N ASP A 76 4.43 10.89 -10.42
CA ASP A 76 5.36 9.76 -10.22
C ASP A 76 4.68 8.38 -10.04
N GLY A 77 3.45 8.19 -10.55
CA GLY A 77 2.91 6.88 -10.96
C GLY A 77 2.35 5.91 -9.89
N ALA A 78 1.59 6.37 -8.89
CA ALA A 78 1.01 5.44 -7.93
C ALA A 78 0.05 4.42 -8.56
N SER A 79 0.23 3.15 -8.22
CA SER A 79 -0.62 2.03 -8.67
C SER A 79 -1.43 1.52 -7.48
N VAL A 80 -2.76 1.66 -7.56
CA VAL A 80 -3.68 1.12 -6.55
C VAL A 80 -4.01 -0.33 -6.91
N PHE A 81 -3.66 -1.26 -6.03
CA PHE A 81 -4.05 -2.66 -6.14
C PHE A 81 -5.21 -2.95 -5.19
N LEU A 82 -6.38 -3.18 -5.79
CA LEU A 82 -7.60 -3.60 -5.10
C LEU A 82 -7.67 -5.12 -5.13
N VAL A 83 -7.71 -5.74 -3.95
CA VAL A 83 -7.78 -7.19 -3.75
C VAL A 83 -9.05 -7.54 -2.99
#